data_AF-A0A2I0F0C5-F1
#
_entry.id   AF-A0A2I0F0C5-F1
#
_cell.length_a   1.000
_cell.length_b   1.000
_cell.length_c   1.000
_cell.angle_alpha   90.00
_cell.angle_beta   90.00
_cell.angle_gamma   90.00
#
_symmetry.space_group_name_H-M   'P 1'
#
loop_
_entity.id
_entity.type
_entity.pdbx_description
1 polymer ?
#
loop_
_entity_poly.entity_id
_entity_poly.type
_entity_poly.pdbx_seq_one_letter_code
_entity_poly.pdbx_strand_id
1 'polypeptide(L)'
;LKSTIQFSLAKGKKLTIDVWDSYNLALYTINTCELVQDSRGHWYACITVKEYPKIECGTGETGIDLGCRDSATTSNGEVLKTKVTQQYAKKLGIAQRAKNKQRVKAIHAKIKNTRQDLIHKFTTNLTKTNKIIIIGKLQSKSFTRGKL
;
A
#
# COMPACT_ATOMS: atom_id res chain seq x y z
N LEU A 1 -8.66 -17.34 8.16
CA LEU A 1 -9.77 -17.66 9.10
C LEU A 1 -10.93 -16.72 8.82
N LYS A 2 -12.16 -17.03 9.27
CA LYS A 2 -13.27 -16.07 9.24
C LYS A 2 -13.51 -15.59 10.66
N SER A 3 -13.60 -14.28 10.85
CA SER A 3 -13.86 -13.65 12.15
C SER A 3 -15.12 -12.80 12.02
N THR A 4 -15.98 -12.86 13.03
CA THR A 4 -17.22 -12.09 13.07
C THR A 4 -17.01 -10.87 13.96
N ILE A 5 -17.31 -9.68 13.44
CA ILE A 5 -17.19 -8.42 14.17
C ILE A 5 -18.59 -7.85 14.36
N GLN A 6 -18.91 -7.49 15.60
CA GLN A 6 -20.17 -6.86 15.95
C GLN A 6 -19.93 -5.42 16.36
N PHE A 7 -20.56 -4.49 15.64
CA PHE A 7 -20.57 -3.06 15.96
C PHE A 7 -21.86 -2.70 16.67
N SER A 8 -21.73 -1.90 17.73
CA SER A 8 -22.86 -1.21 18.34
C SER A 8 -23.04 0.13 17.63
N LEU A 9 -24.18 0.30 16.97
CA LEU A 9 -24.57 1.54 16.30
C LEU A 9 -25.43 2.41 17.23
N ALA A 10 -25.62 3.67 16.86
CA ALA A 10 -26.54 4.55 17.54
C ALA A 10 -27.96 3.95 17.61
N LYS A 11 -28.69 4.25 18.68
CA LYS A 11 -30.07 3.77 18.94
C LYS A 11 -30.19 2.26 19.15
N GLY A 12 -29.18 1.62 19.74
CA GLY A 12 -29.22 0.20 20.11
C GLY A 12 -29.19 -0.77 18.94
N LYS A 13 -28.98 -0.28 17.71
CA LYS A 13 -28.81 -1.13 16.54
C LYS A 13 -27.46 -1.84 16.59
N LYS A 14 -27.41 -3.05 16.06
CA LYS A 14 -26.18 -3.84 15.95
C LYS A 14 -25.92 -4.15 14.49
N LEU A 15 -24.67 -4.03 14.07
CA LEU A 15 -24.22 -4.44 12.75
C LEU A 15 -23.20 -5.56 12.93
N THR A 16 -23.49 -6.72 12.37
CA THR A 16 -22.58 -7.87 12.38
C THR A 16 -22.04 -8.07 10.98
N ILE A 17 -20.72 -8.15 10.86
CA ILE A 17 -20.04 -8.45 9.60
C ILE A 17 -19.08 -9.61 9.78
N ASP A 18 -19.03 -10.48 8.79
CA ASP A 18 -17.99 -11.51 8.70
C ASP A 18 -16.84 -10.98 7.86
N VAL A 19 -15.64 -10.99 8.43
CA VAL A 19 -14.41 -10.58 7.76
C VAL A 19 -13.48 -11.76 7.58
N TRP A 20 -12.76 -11.75 6.47
CA TRP A 20 -11.64 -12.66 6.31
C TRP A 20 -10.46 -12.16 7.13
N ASP A 21 -10.03 -12.98 8.07
CA ASP A 21 -9.04 -12.62 9.08
C ASP A 21 -7.78 -13.46 8.91
N SER A 22 -6.69 -12.76 8.58
CA SER A 22 -5.32 -13.31 8.52
C SER A 22 -4.49 -13.05 9.77
N TYR A 23 -4.88 -12.07 10.56
CA TYR A 23 -4.09 -11.56 11.67
C TYR A 23 -4.56 -12.09 13.01
N ASN A 24 -5.68 -12.81 13.02
CA ASN A 24 -6.36 -13.28 14.22
C ASN A 24 -6.68 -12.08 15.13
N LEU A 25 -7.60 -11.24 14.66
CA LEU A 25 -8.04 -10.00 15.31
C LEU A 25 -8.47 -10.19 16.76
N ALA A 26 -8.88 -11.40 17.14
CA ALA A 26 -9.21 -11.75 18.53
C ALA A 26 -8.02 -11.56 19.50
N LEU A 27 -6.77 -11.55 19.01
CA LEU A 27 -5.57 -11.29 19.81
C LEU A 27 -5.38 -9.81 20.16
N TYR A 28 -6.13 -8.91 19.54
CA TYR A 28 -5.91 -7.47 19.63
C TYR A 28 -7.10 -6.73 20.23
N THR A 29 -6.82 -5.69 21.00
CA THR A 29 -7.85 -4.75 21.44
C THR A 29 -8.20 -3.80 20.30
N ILE A 30 -9.37 -3.99 19.70
CA ILE A 30 -9.92 -3.14 18.64
C ILE A 30 -10.25 -1.74 19.22
N ASN A 31 -9.97 -0.70 18.45
CA ASN A 31 -10.26 0.68 18.80
C ASN A 31 -11.36 1.28 17.91
N THR A 32 -11.06 1.55 16.64
CA THR A 32 -12.02 2.06 15.65
C THR A 32 -12.08 1.15 14.44
N CYS A 33 -13.20 1.18 13.73
CA CYS A 33 -13.34 0.51 12.45
C CYS A 33 -14.03 1.44 11.45
N GLU A 34 -13.49 1.48 10.23
CA GLU A 34 -14.07 2.19 9.11
C GLU A 34 -14.38 1.19 7.98
N LEU A 35 -15.55 1.33 7.36
CA LEU A 35 -15.91 0.54 6.18
C LEU A 35 -15.67 1.40 4.93
N VAL A 36 -14.80 0.90 4.05
CA VAL A 36 -14.41 1.61 2.83
C VAL A 36 -14.71 0.74 1.63
N GLN A 37 -15.30 1.34 0.60
CA GLN A 37 -15.52 0.70 -0.68
C GLN A 37 -14.50 1.19 -1.71
N ASP A 38 -13.92 0.26 -2.48
CA ASP A 38 -13.08 0.63 -3.61
C ASP A 38 -13.89 0.99 -4.87
N SER A 39 -13.21 1.54 -5.88
CA SER A 39 -13.85 1.96 -7.13
C SER A 39 -14.42 0.82 -7.98
N ARG A 40 -14.14 -0.44 -7.61
CA ARG A 40 -14.64 -1.68 -8.21
C ARG A 40 -15.82 -2.27 -7.43
N GLY A 41 -16.16 -1.70 -6.28
CA GLY A 41 -17.27 -2.13 -5.44
C GLY A 41 -16.89 -3.13 -4.35
N HIS A 42 -15.60 -3.44 -4.17
CA HIS A 42 -15.16 -4.30 -3.07
C HIS A 42 -15.16 -3.52 -1.75
N TRP A 43 -15.62 -4.16 -0.68
CA TRP A 43 -15.66 -3.58 0.65
C TRP A 43 -14.49 -4.07 1.51
N TYR A 44 -13.92 -3.16 2.30
CA TYR A 44 -12.84 -3.43 3.24
C TYR A 44 -13.23 -2.87 4.61
N ALA A 45 -12.92 -3.63 5.66
CA ALA A 45 -12.97 -3.16 7.04
C ALA A 45 -11.57 -2.74 7.48
N CYS A 46 -11.38 -1.44 7.70
CA CYS A 46 -10.14 -0.85 8.18
C CYS A 46 -10.23 -0.73 9.71
N ILE A 47 -9.56 -1.63 10.41
CA ILE A 47 -9.65 -1.76 11.87
C ILE A 47 -8.37 -1.25 12.50
N THR A 48 -8.47 -0.32 13.45
CA THR A 48 -7.35 0.12 14.27
C THR A 48 -7.32 -0.70 15.56
N VAL A 49 -6.11 -1.00 16.02
CA VAL A 49 -5.87 -1.73 17.27
C VAL A 49 -5.03 -0.87 18.20
N LYS A 50 -5.27 -0.95 19.52
CA LYS A 50 -4.58 -0.10 20.50
C LYS A 50 -3.11 -0.47 20.68
N GLU A 51 -2.83 -1.76 20.70
CA GLU A 51 -1.52 -2.30 21.03
C GLU A 51 -1.09 -3.27 19.93
N TYR A 52 -0.28 -2.78 19.01
CA TYR A 52 0.35 -3.63 17.99
C TYR A 52 1.76 -4.00 18.46
N PRO A 53 2.16 -5.28 18.41
CA PRO A 53 3.47 -5.71 18.89
C PRO A 53 4.57 -4.98 18.12
N LYS A 54 5.54 -4.43 18.87
CA LYS A 54 6.74 -3.87 18.27
C LYS A 54 7.54 -5.02 17.66
N ILE A 55 7.77 -4.93 16.36
CA ILE A 55 8.64 -5.87 15.65
C ILE A 55 10.06 -5.32 15.77
N GLU A 56 11.00 -6.17 16.17
CA GLU A 56 12.41 -5.78 16.20
C GLU A 56 12.91 -5.48 14.78
N CYS A 57 13.64 -4.38 14.64
CA CYS A 57 14.33 -4.04 13.40
C CYS A 57 15.63 -4.85 13.29
N GLY A 58 16.15 -4.97 12.06
CA GLY A 58 17.47 -5.56 11.83
C GLY A 58 18.60 -4.71 12.41
N THR A 59 19.84 -5.16 12.25
CA THR A 59 21.04 -4.49 12.79
C THR A 59 21.79 -3.62 11.78
N GLY A 60 21.42 -3.67 10.49
CA GLY A 60 22.13 -2.97 9.42
C GLY A 60 21.92 -1.45 9.40
N GLU A 61 22.68 -0.78 8.55
CA GLU A 61 22.51 0.64 8.27
C GLU A 61 22.47 0.83 6.75
N THR A 62 21.51 1.60 6.24
CA THR A 62 21.41 1.85 4.79
C THR A 62 21.07 3.30 4.49
N GLY A 63 21.71 3.83 3.46
CA GLY A 63 21.27 5.06 2.79
C GLY A 63 20.20 4.75 1.76
N ILE A 64 19.25 5.65 1.57
CA ILE A 64 18.28 5.65 0.47
C ILE A 64 18.49 6.93 -0.35
N ASP A 65 18.88 6.76 -1.60
CA ASP A 65 18.85 7.82 -2.60
C ASP A 65 17.53 7.76 -3.36
N LEU A 66 16.84 8.90 -3.44
CA LEU A 66 15.54 8.99 -4.10
C LEU A 66 15.76 9.57 -5.50
N GLY A 67 15.31 8.85 -6.54
CA GLY A 67 15.62 9.20 -7.94
C GLY A 67 14.40 9.40 -8.86
N CYS A 68 14.59 10.27 -9.86
CA CYS A 68 13.81 10.40 -11.11
C CYS A 68 13.64 9.10 -11.92
N ARG A 69 14.76 8.37 -12.08
CA ARG A 69 14.84 7.23 -13.01
C ARG A 69 14.36 5.95 -12.34
N ASP A 70 14.87 5.71 -11.14
CA ASP A 70 14.51 4.66 -10.19
C ASP A 70 14.02 5.33 -8.91
N SER A 71 12.89 4.87 -8.36
CA SER A 71 12.19 5.65 -7.32
C SER A 71 12.96 5.74 -6.02
N ALA A 72 13.69 4.68 -5.67
CA ALA A 72 14.62 4.67 -4.56
C ALA A 72 15.71 3.63 -4.83
N THR A 73 16.96 3.97 -4.53
CA THR A 73 18.09 3.05 -4.55
C THR A 73 18.74 3.05 -3.18
N THR A 74 18.91 1.87 -2.60
CA THR A 74 19.60 1.71 -1.32
C THR A 74 21.11 1.64 -1.55
N SER A 75 21.92 2.04 -0.56
CA SER A 75 23.38 1.83 -0.57
C SER A 75 23.76 0.35 -0.71
N ASN A 76 22.83 -0.55 -0.36
CA ASN A 76 22.99 -2.00 -0.45
C ASN A 76 22.61 -2.56 -1.84
N GLY A 77 22.29 -1.69 -2.80
CA GLY A 77 22.02 -2.05 -4.19
C GLY A 77 20.56 -2.44 -4.51
N GLU A 78 19.67 -2.48 -3.52
CA GLU A 78 18.24 -2.68 -3.78
C GLU A 78 17.62 -1.46 -4.44
N VAL A 79 16.90 -1.69 -5.55
CA VAL A 79 16.28 -0.63 -6.35
C VAL A 79 14.76 -0.81 -6.38
N LEU A 80 14.04 0.20 -5.89
CA LEU A 80 12.59 0.30 -6.02
C LEU A 80 12.21 0.90 -7.38
N LYS A 81 11.66 0.07 -8.26
CA LYS A 81 11.10 0.50 -9.56
C LYS A 81 9.59 0.67 -9.47
N THR A 82 9.09 1.91 -9.55
CA THR A 82 7.64 2.18 -9.47
C THR A 82 6.95 2.50 -10.80
N LYS A 83 7.64 2.42 -11.94
CA LYS A 83 7.08 2.67 -13.29
C LYS A 83 6.09 1.60 -13.79
N VAL A 84 5.28 1.05 -12.88
CA VAL A 84 4.23 0.07 -13.14
C VAL A 84 3.22 0.61 -14.15
N THR A 85 2.90 1.91 -14.11
CA THR A 85 1.92 2.53 -15.03
C THR A 85 2.27 2.32 -16.50
N GLN A 86 3.56 2.36 -16.87
CA GLN A 86 3.99 2.18 -18.26
C GLN A 86 3.70 0.77 -18.77
N GLN A 87 3.82 -0.25 -17.92
CA GLN A 87 3.54 -1.65 -18.27
C GLN A 87 2.07 -1.88 -18.66
N TYR A 88 1.16 -1.10 -18.08
CA TYR A 88 -0.28 -1.23 -18.32
C TYR A 88 -0.82 -0.18 -19.30
N ALA A 89 -0.01 0.77 -19.76
CA ALA A 89 -0.43 1.89 -20.60
C ALA A 89 -1.14 1.45 -21.90
N LYS A 90 -0.59 0.45 -22.60
CA LYS A 90 -1.21 -0.10 -23.82
C LYS A 90 -2.59 -0.69 -23.55
N LYS A 91 -2.71 -1.50 -22.50
CA LYS A 91 -3.98 -2.14 -22.10
C LYS A 91 -5.01 -1.10 -21.66
N LEU A 92 -4.56 -0.07 -20.92
CA LEU A 92 -5.41 1.03 -20.49
C LEU A 92 -5.94 1.82 -21.69
N GLY A 93 -5.08 2.19 -22.63
CA GLY A 93 -5.45 2.95 -23.83
C GLY A 93 -6.44 2.21 -24.72
N ILE A 94 -6.29 0.89 -24.89
CA ILE A 94 -7.26 0.06 -25.62
C ILE A 94 -8.62 0.08 -24.92
N ALA A 95 -8.66 -0.13 -23.60
CA ALA A 95 -9.90 -0.15 -22.83
C ALA A 95 -10.60 1.22 -22.82
N GLN A 96 -9.84 2.31 -22.77
CA GLN A 96 -10.34 3.68 -22.85
C GLN A 96 -10.96 3.97 -24.22
N ARG A 97 -10.28 3.62 -25.33
CA ARG A 97 -10.81 3.79 -26.69
C ARG A 97 -12.07 2.97 -26.94
N ALA A 98 -12.13 1.75 -26.39
CA ALA A 98 -13.32 0.91 -26.43
C ALA A 98 -14.46 1.37 -25.49
N LYS A 99 -14.30 2.50 -24.76
CA LYS A 99 -15.24 3.04 -23.78
C LYS A 99 -15.65 2.02 -22.68
N ASN A 100 -14.82 1.01 -22.41
CA ASN A 100 -15.11 -0.04 -21.43
C ASN A 100 -14.72 0.44 -20.02
N LYS A 101 -15.64 1.15 -19.37
CA LYS A 101 -15.45 1.76 -18.04
C LYS A 101 -15.05 0.73 -16.96
N GLN A 102 -15.64 -0.47 -16.98
CA GLN A 102 -15.31 -1.52 -16.01
C GLN A 102 -13.86 -1.98 -16.16
N ARG A 103 -13.40 -2.21 -17.39
CA ARG A 103 -12.02 -2.62 -17.66
C ARG A 103 -11.01 -1.54 -17.29
N VAL A 104 -11.34 -0.27 -17.56
CA VAL A 104 -10.52 0.88 -17.16
C VAL A 104 -10.36 0.93 -15.64
N LYS A 105 -11.45 0.82 -14.87
CA LYS A 105 -11.41 0.76 -13.39
C LYS A 105 -10.54 -0.40 -12.88
N ALA A 106 -10.69 -1.58 -13.47
CA ALA A 106 -9.89 -2.76 -13.09
C ALA A 106 -8.39 -2.54 -13.33
N ILE A 107 -8.01 -1.92 -14.44
CA ILE A 107 -6.60 -1.62 -14.75
C ILE A 107 -6.04 -0.56 -13.78
N HIS A 108 -6.78 0.50 -13.50
CA HIS A 108 -6.35 1.50 -12.50
C HIS A 108 -6.15 0.90 -11.12
N ALA A 109 -7.09 0.07 -10.65
CA ALA A 109 -6.95 -0.65 -9.40
C ALA A 109 -5.71 -1.56 -9.40
N LYS A 110 -5.46 -2.29 -10.50
CA LYS A 110 -4.27 -3.14 -10.61
C LYS A 110 -2.98 -2.32 -10.52
N ILE A 111 -2.89 -1.19 -11.21
CA ILE A 111 -1.73 -0.28 -11.15
C ILE A 111 -1.52 0.23 -9.72
N LYS A 112 -2.58 0.74 -9.08
CA LYS A 112 -2.54 1.25 -7.70
C LYS A 112 -2.06 0.17 -6.72
N ASN A 113 -2.69 -1.00 -6.74
CA ASN A 113 -2.39 -2.08 -5.79
C ASN A 113 -0.99 -2.66 -6.02
N THR A 114 -0.56 -2.80 -7.28
CA THR A 114 0.80 -3.27 -7.59
C THR A 114 1.86 -2.27 -7.10
N ARG A 115 1.63 -0.97 -7.30
CA ARG A 115 2.53 0.07 -6.79
C ARG A 115 2.61 0.05 -5.26
N GLN A 116 1.47 -0.09 -4.58
CA GLN A 116 1.42 -0.19 -3.12
C GLN A 116 2.15 -1.45 -2.62
N ASP A 117 1.92 -2.60 -3.25
CA ASP A 117 2.58 -3.86 -2.90
C ASP A 117 4.11 -3.78 -3.03
N LEU A 118 4.62 -3.19 -4.12
CA LEU A 118 6.05 -2.98 -4.30
C LEU A 118 6.66 -2.10 -3.20
N ILE A 119 5.99 -0.99 -2.85
CA ILE A 119 6.43 -0.09 -1.78
C ILE A 119 6.38 -0.82 -0.43
N HIS A 120 5.32 -1.57 -0.15
CA HIS A 120 5.18 -2.32 1.11
C HIS A 120 6.27 -3.37 1.26
N LYS A 121 6.55 -4.16 0.22
CA LYS A 121 7.61 -5.17 0.26
C LYS A 121 8.98 -4.54 0.47
N PHE A 122 9.27 -3.47 -0.26
CA PHE A 122 10.54 -2.75 -0.14
C PHE A 122 10.73 -2.15 1.27
N THR A 123 9.74 -1.44 1.78
CA THR A 123 9.81 -0.83 3.12
C THR A 123 9.83 -1.86 4.24
N THR A 124 9.10 -2.97 4.11
CA THR A 124 9.14 -4.09 5.06
C THR A 124 10.52 -4.76 5.07
N ASN A 125 11.14 -4.92 3.91
CA ASN A 125 12.49 -5.48 3.83
C ASN A 125 13.51 -4.54 4.48
N LEU A 126 13.40 -3.23 4.21
CA LEU A 126 14.26 -2.21 4.80
C LEU A 126 14.24 -2.22 6.32
N THR A 127 13.05 -2.26 6.94
CA THR A 127 12.93 -2.26 8.41
C THR A 127 13.38 -3.57 9.03
N LYS A 128 13.16 -4.70 8.36
CA LYS A 128 13.64 -6.02 8.82
C LYS A 128 15.15 -6.16 8.80
N THR A 129 15.83 -5.49 7.87
CA THR A 129 17.28 -5.65 7.67
C THR A 129 18.09 -4.56 8.35
N ASN A 130 17.53 -3.35 8.51
CA ASN A 130 18.28 -2.18 8.99
C ASN A 130 17.68 -1.57 10.26
N LYS A 131 18.57 -1.16 11.16
CA LYS A 131 18.28 -0.34 12.34
C LYS A 131 18.25 1.14 12.01
N ILE A 132 19.16 1.58 11.13
CA ILE A 132 19.31 2.98 10.74
C ILE A 132 19.06 3.12 9.24
N ILE A 133 18.17 4.06 8.88
CA ILE A 133 17.84 4.38 7.50
C ILE A 133 18.08 5.88 7.30
N ILE A 134 19.05 6.21 6.46
CA ILE A 134 19.40 7.59 6.12
C ILE A 134 18.77 7.93 4.77
N ILE A 135 18.01 9.02 4.69
CA ILE A 135 17.31 9.41 3.46
C ILE A 135 17.98 10.65 2.86
N GLY A 136 18.41 10.55 1.59
CA GLY A 136 18.92 11.67 0.83
C GLY A 136 17.86 12.76 0.61
N LYS A 137 18.22 14.03 0.80
CA LYS A 137 17.31 15.16 0.64
C LYS A 137 17.10 15.46 -0.84
N LEU A 138 15.87 15.27 -1.33
CA LEU A 138 15.49 15.72 -2.67
C LEU A 138 15.10 17.20 -2.69
N GLN A 139 15.73 17.97 -3.58
CA GLN A 139 15.26 19.31 -3.93
C GLN A 139 14.24 19.23 -5.06
N SER A 140 12.95 19.22 -4.71
CA SER A 140 11.84 19.09 -5.67
C SER A 140 11.82 20.17 -6.76
N LYS A 141 12.43 21.34 -6.51
CA LYS A 141 12.49 22.48 -7.44
C LYS A 141 13.52 22.32 -8.56
N SER A 142 14.47 21.38 -8.47
CA SER A 142 15.48 21.16 -9.50
C SER A 142 15.11 20.08 -10.52
N PHE A 143 13.91 19.49 -10.44
CA PHE A 143 13.40 18.56 -11.45
C PHE A 143 12.96 19.33 -12.70
N THR A 144 13.94 19.86 -13.42
CA THR A 144 13.74 20.33 -14.78
C THR A 144 13.46 19.13 -15.68
N ARG A 145 12.56 19.35 -16.64
CA ARG A 145 12.08 18.38 -17.62
C ARG A 145 13.19 18.10 -18.65
N GLY A 146 14.33 17.57 -18.20
CA GLY A 146 15.40 17.11 -19.07
C GLY A 146 14.93 15.88 -19.83
N LYS A 147 15.13 15.87 -21.16
CA LYS A 147 14.76 14.75 -22.04
C LYS A 147 15.33 13.43 -21.48
N LEU A 148 14.44 12.45 -21.33
CA LEU A 148 14.78 11.03 -21.19
C LEU A 148 15.44 10.51 -22.47
#